data_AF-A0A3B9FJA2-F1
#
_entry.id   AF-A0A3B9FJA2-F1
#
_cell.length_a   1.000
_cell.length_b   1.000
_cell.length_c   1.000
_cell.angle_alpha   90.00
_cell.angle_beta   90.00
_cell.angle_gamma   90.00
#
_symmetry.space_group_name_H-M   'P 1'
#
loop_
_entity.id
_entity.type
_entity.pdbx_description
1 polymer ?
#
loop_
_entity_poly.entity_id
_entity_poly.type
_entity_poly.pdbx_seq_one_letter_code
_entity_poly.pdbx_strand_id
1 'polypeptide(L)'
;MKTKLMPLLAFLAAGTILSAANFSLGKKEVVAFVGGTDVGRAQEDGSLEAMLTLAFVRQEPVFRDMSWDADTVYRQGSVIERWRKNGFGDRVEQLGR
;
A
#
# COMPACT_ATOMS: atom_id res chain seq x y z
N MET A 1 8.02 -59.50 5.86
CA MET A 1 9.47 -59.32 5.63
C MET A 1 9.74 -57.85 5.35
N LYS A 2 10.40 -57.18 6.31
CA LYS A 2 11.18 -55.94 6.23
C LYS A 2 10.50 -54.66 5.68
N THR A 3 10.08 -53.86 6.67
CA THR A 3 9.94 -52.41 6.70
C THR A 3 11.04 -51.65 5.95
N LYS A 4 10.66 -50.58 5.25
CA LYS A 4 11.53 -49.42 4.99
C LYS A 4 10.75 -48.15 5.30
N LEU A 5 10.83 -47.74 6.56
CA LEU A 5 10.43 -46.42 7.01
C LEU A 5 11.59 -45.47 6.66
N MET A 6 11.35 -44.56 5.72
CA MET A 6 12.33 -43.57 5.26
C MET A 6 12.09 -42.30 6.09
N PRO A 7 13.07 -41.78 6.87
CA PRO A 7 12.86 -40.56 7.61
C PRO A 7 13.01 -39.39 6.63
N LEU A 8 11.88 -38.79 6.25
CA LEU A 8 11.88 -37.49 5.59
C LEU A 8 12.33 -36.47 6.64
N LEU A 9 13.60 -36.10 6.59
CA LEU A 9 14.20 -35.04 7.37
C LEU A 9 13.55 -33.71 6.94
N ALA A 10 12.44 -33.34 7.58
CA ALA A 10 11.80 -32.04 7.38
C ALA A 10 12.71 -30.97 7.99
N PHE A 11 13.48 -30.31 7.13
CA PHE A 11 14.32 -29.19 7.48
C PHE A 11 13.44 -28.04 7.99
N LEU A 12 13.58 -27.75 9.28
CA LEU A 12 12.95 -26.64 9.97
C LEU A 12 13.53 -25.32 9.46
N ALA A 13 12.88 -24.69 8.48
CA ALA A 13 13.07 -23.27 8.21
C ALA A 13 12.07 -22.48 9.07
N ALA A 14 12.31 -22.44 10.38
CA ALA A 14 11.72 -21.42 11.25
C ALA A 14 12.42 -20.09 10.95
N GLY A 15 12.24 -19.58 9.72
CA GLY A 15 12.49 -18.19 9.45
C GLY A 15 11.50 -17.41 10.27
N THR A 16 11.94 -16.84 11.39
CA THR A 16 11.21 -15.77 12.06
C THR A 16 11.15 -14.62 11.06
N ILE A 17 10.12 -14.61 10.23
CA ILE A 17 9.66 -13.39 9.59
C ILE A 17 9.32 -12.51 10.78
N LEU A 18 10.19 -11.53 11.06
CA LEU A 18 9.88 -10.49 12.02
C LEU A 18 8.53 -9.94 11.55
N SER A 19 7.46 -10.27 12.27
CA SER A 19 6.13 -9.74 11.95
C SER A 19 6.29 -8.24 12.10
N ALA A 20 6.43 -7.54 10.99
CA ALA A 20 6.10 -6.13 10.94
C ALA A 20 4.76 -6.01 11.66
N ALA A 21 4.63 -5.02 12.54
CA ALA A 21 3.40 -4.80 13.30
C ALA A 21 2.20 -5.04 12.38
N ASN A 22 1.26 -5.90 12.79
CA ASN A 22 0.14 -6.29 11.94
C ASN A 22 -0.54 -5.02 11.41
N PHE A 23 -0.46 -4.81 10.10
CA PHE A 23 -1.11 -3.67 9.47
C PHE A 23 -2.63 -3.88 9.57
N SER A 24 -3.32 -2.95 10.20
CA SER A 24 -4.76 -3.03 10.45
C SER A 24 -5.40 -1.70 10.12
N LEU A 25 -6.61 -1.76 9.56
CA LEU A 25 -7.41 -0.57 9.25
C LEU A 25 -8.71 -0.57 10.07
N GLY A 26 -9.09 0.60 10.55
CA GLY A 26 -10.41 0.92 11.07
C GLY A 26 -11.45 1.06 9.96
N LYS A 27 -12.72 1.15 10.35
CA LYS A 27 -13.82 1.35 9.40
C LYS A 27 -13.73 2.75 8.77
N LYS A 28 -13.79 2.82 7.44
CA LYS A 28 -13.68 4.03 6.62
C LYS A 28 -12.41 4.84 6.90
N GLU A 29 -11.34 4.16 7.31
CA GLU A 29 -10.06 4.81 7.54
C GLU A 29 -9.47 5.31 6.22
N VAL A 30 -8.80 6.47 6.29
CA VAL A 30 -8.18 7.09 5.13
C VAL A 30 -6.76 6.55 4.96
N VAL A 31 -6.50 5.94 3.82
CA VAL A 31 -5.16 5.49 3.42
C VAL A 31 -4.62 6.49 2.40
N ALA A 32 -3.58 7.22 2.79
CA ALA A 32 -2.93 8.19 1.94
C ALA A 32 -1.63 7.63 1.33
N PHE A 33 -1.50 7.74 0.01
CA PHE A 33 -0.26 7.47 -0.70
C PHE A 33 0.54 8.76 -0.81
N VAL A 34 1.73 8.78 -0.21
CA VAL A 34 2.59 9.97 -0.12
C VAL A 34 3.97 9.62 -0.66
N GLY A 35 4.50 10.47 -1.54
CA GLY A 35 5.85 10.34 -2.06
C GLY A 35 6.03 10.96 -3.44
N GLY A 36 7.23 10.77 -3.97
CA GLY A 36 7.65 11.27 -5.27
C GLY A 36 7.04 10.54 -6.47
N THR A 37 7.71 10.71 -7.60
CA THR A 37 7.38 10.09 -8.90
C THR A 37 7.11 8.60 -8.83
N ASP A 38 7.88 7.83 -8.05
CA ASP A 38 7.71 6.37 -7.98
C ASP A 38 6.40 5.97 -7.29
N VAL A 39 5.98 6.73 -6.27
CA VAL A 39 4.66 6.51 -5.64
C VAL A 39 3.55 6.90 -6.60
N GLY A 40 3.72 7.99 -7.37
CA GLY A 40 2.78 8.36 -8.43
C GLY A 40 2.60 7.26 -9.48
N ARG A 41 3.70 6.66 -9.95
CA ARG A 41 3.65 5.52 -10.88
C ARG A 41 3.02 4.27 -10.27
N ALA A 42 3.33 3.97 -9.01
CA ALA A 42 2.71 2.84 -8.31
C ALA A 42 1.20 3.05 -8.10
N GLN A 43 0.78 4.30 -7.90
CA GLN A 43 -0.63 4.67 -7.83
C GLN A 43 -1.32 4.56 -9.20
N GLU A 44 -0.64 4.93 -10.28
CA GLU A 44 -1.13 4.73 -11.66
C GLU A 44 -1.32 3.24 -12.00
N ASP A 45 -0.38 2.39 -11.59
CA ASP A 45 -0.50 0.93 -11.71
C ASP A 45 -1.67 0.36 -10.89
N GLY A 46 -1.90 0.90 -9.69
CA GLY A 46 -3.07 0.60 -8.86
C GLY A 46 -3.06 -0.77 -8.17
N SER A 47 -2.02 -1.60 -8.36
CA SER A 47 -1.92 -2.94 -7.76
C SER A 47 -2.02 -2.92 -6.23
N LEU A 48 -1.34 -1.97 -5.58
CA LEU A 48 -1.38 -1.84 -4.12
C LEU A 48 -2.76 -1.44 -3.61
N GLU A 49 -3.44 -0.51 -4.29
CA GLU A 49 -4.79 -0.08 -3.93
C GLU A 49 -5.80 -1.23 -4.08
N ALA A 50 -5.70 -2.00 -5.16
CA ALA A 50 -6.51 -3.20 -5.36
C ALA A 50 -6.25 -4.26 -4.26
N MET A 51 -4.98 -4.51 -3.93
CA MET A 51 -4.60 -5.45 -2.88
C MET A 51 -5.16 -5.03 -1.50
N LEU A 52 -5.06 -3.75 -1.16
CA LEU A 52 -5.62 -3.20 0.08
C LEU A 52 -7.15 -3.26 0.11
N THR A 53 -7.81 -2.98 -1.01
CA THR A 53 -9.27 -3.09 -1.14
C THR A 53 -9.75 -4.52 -0.86
N LEU A 54 -9.05 -5.51 -1.40
CA LEU A 54 -9.38 -6.92 -1.20
C LEU A 54 -9.09 -7.37 0.24
N ALA A 55 -7.94 -7.00 0.79
CA ALA A 55 -7.53 -7.38 2.14
C ALA A 55 -8.44 -6.76 3.22
N PHE A 56 -8.95 -5.55 2.97
CA PHE A 56 -9.71 -4.76 3.95
C PHE A 56 -11.14 -4.44 3.50
N VAL A 57 -11.78 -5.36 2.77
CA VAL A 57 -13.15 -5.16 2.23
C VAL A 57 -14.18 -4.78 3.29
N ARG A 58 -14.07 -5.33 4.51
CA ARG A 58 -14.98 -5.04 5.62
C ARG A 58 -14.74 -3.65 6.24
N GLN A 59 -13.55 -3.12 6.08
CA GLN A 59 -13.15 -1.83 6.62
C GLN A 59 -13.58 -0.69 5.70
N GLU A 60 -13.85 -0.95 4.41
CA GLU A 60 -14.23 0.10 3.43
C GLU A 60 -13.21 1.26 3.40
N PRO A 61 -11.90 1.00 3.17
CA PRO A 61 -10.88 2.04 3.21
C PRO A 61 -11.12 3.14 2.17
N VAL A 62 -10.75 4.38 2.51
CA VAL A 62 -10.83 5.54 1.63
C VAL A 62 -9.43 5.91 1.16
N PHE A 63 -9.15 5.78 -0.13
CA PHE A 63 -7.83 6.05 -0.68
C PHE A 63 -7.66 7.52 -1.08
N ARG A 64 -6.47 8.07 -0.82
CA ARG A 64 -6.08 9.43 -1.21
C ARG A 64 -4.71 9.41 -1.86
N ASP A 65 -4.64 9.88 -3.10
CA ASP A 65 -3.37 10.11 -3.78
C ASP A 65 -2.84 11.50 -3.43
N MET A 66 -1.80 11.54 -2.60
CA MET A 66 -1.03 12.73 -2.25
C MET A 66 0.41 12.62 -2.78
N SER A 67 0.64 11.78 -3.79
CA SER A 67 1.92 11.68 -4.46
C SER A 67 2.12 12.80 -5.49
N TRP A 68 3.38 13.16 -5.72
CA TRP A 68 3.71 14.31 -6.54
C TRP A 68 5.12 14.22 -7.15
N ASP A 69 5.24 14.60 -8.42
CA ASP A 69 6.55 14.66 -9.10
C ASP A 69 7.44 15.76 -8.52
N ALA A 70 8.62 15.36 -8.03
CA ALA A 70 9.54 16.18 -7.25
C ALA A 70 9.17 16.39 -5.77
N ASP A 71 8.33 15.53 -5.19
CA ASP A 71 8.26 15.43 -3.73
C ASP A 71 9.60 14.97 -3.16
N THR A 72 10.11 15.79 -2.25
CA THR A 72 11.29 15.49 -1.44
C THR A 72 10.89 15.52 0.02
N VAL A 73 11.73 14.95 0.90
CA VAL A 73 11.53 15.06 2.35
C VAL A 73 11.42 16.52 2.82
N TYR A 74 12.05 17.46 2.10
CA TYR A 74 12.07 18.88 2.45
C TYR A 74 10.90 19.70 1.89
N ARG A 75 10.37 19.30 0.72
CA ARG A 75 9.37 20.09 0.01
C ARG A 75 8.43 19.19 -0.76
N GLN A 76 7.14 19.46 -0.58
CA GLN A 76 6.09 18.90 -1.40
C GLN A 76 5.82 19.84 -2.58
N GLY A 77 5.87 19.33 -3.80
CA GLY A 77 5.63 20.13 -5.00
C GLY A 77 4.18 20.63 -5.09
N SER A 78 3.95 21.68 -5.87
CA SER A 78 2.62 22.20 -6.18
C SER A 78 2.23 21.90 -7.62
N VAL A 79 1.04 21.35 -7.84
CA VAL A 79 0.16 21.72 -8.98
C VAL A 79 0.71 21.79 -10.42
N ILE A 80 1.57 20.91 -10.95
CA ILE A 80 2.05 20.95 -12.36
C ILE A 80 1.29 19.96 -13.25
N GLU A 81 1.36 18.64 -13.01
CA GLU A 81 0.66 17.62 -13.80
C GLU A 81 0.17 16.49 -12.87
N ARG A 82 -1.11 16.09 -13.00
CA ARG A 82 -1.67 14.94 -12.26
C ARG A 82 -2.17 13.89 -13.24
N TRP A 83 -1.78 12.64 -13.02
CA TRP A 83 -2.22 11.51 -13.84
C TRP A 83 -3.74 11.25 -13.71
N ARG A 84 -4.31 11.29 -12.49
CA ARG A 84 -5.78 11.30 -12.29
C ARG A 84 -6.36 12.71 -12.36
N LYS A 85 -6.72 13.16 -13.56
CA LYS A 85 -7.34 14.49 -13.79
C LYS A 85 -8.67 14.69 -13.05
N ASN A 86 -9.46 13.63 -12.84
CA ASN A 86 -10.80 13.71 -12.23
C ASN A 86 -10.92 13.02 -10.86
N GLY A 87 -9.82 12.55 -10.26
CA GLY A 87 -9.89 11.59 -9.15
C GLY A 87 -10.11 12.20 -7.77
N PHE A 88 -9.39 13.28 -7.44
CA PHE A 88 -9.28 13.71 -6.05
C PHE A 88 -9.20 15.22 -5.83
N GLY A 89 -9.56 16.05 -6.82
CA GLY A 89 -9.55 17.51 -6.64
C GLY A 89 -8.15 18.13 -6.49
N ASP A 90 -8.08 19.43 -6.22
CA ASP A 90 -6.81 20.12 -5.94
C ASP A 90 -6.29 19.84 -4.52
N ARG A 91 -5.07 20.32 -4.19
CA ARG A 91 -4.46 20.12 -2.86
C ARG A 91 -5.36 20.61 -1.72
N VAL A 92 -6.04 21.74 -1.89
CA VAL A 92 -6.90 22.33 -0.87
C VAL A 92 -8.16 21.49 -0.71
N GLU A 93 -8.76 21.02 -1.80
CA GLU A 93 -9.93 20.14 -1.80
C GLU A 93 -9.63 18.80 -1.12
N GLN A 94 -8.42 18.26 -1.28
CA GLN A 94 -8.01 17.04 -0.58
C GLN A 94 -7.83 17.21 0.94
N LEU A 95 -7.48 18.42 1.37
CA LEU A 95 -7.30 18.76 2.79
C LEU A 95 -8.60 19.29 3.43
N GLY A 96 -9.59 19.63 2.61
CA GLY A 96 -10.95 19.92 3.04
C GLY A 96 -11.64 18.66 3.55
N ARG A 97 -12.15 18.71 4.78
CA ARG A 97 -12.88 17.62 5.42
C ARG A 97 -14.20 17.33 4.73
#